data_AF-A0A6G0W0I5-F1
#
_entry.id   AF-A0A6G0W0I5-F1
#
_cell.length_a   1.000
_cell.length_b   1.000
_cell.length_c   1.000
_cell.angle_alpha   90.00
_cell.angle_beta   90.00
_cell.angle_gamma   90.00
#
_symmetry.space_group_name_H-M   'P 1'
#
loop_
_entity.id
_entity.type
_entity.pdbx_description
1 polymer ?
#
loop_
_entity_poly.entity_id
_entity_poly.type
_entity_poly.pdbx_seq_one_letter_code
_entity_poly.pdbx_strand_id
1 'polypeptide(L)'
;MYDYHYIVMKKHYDDNIELIFIGIQTDDFYNNLLNNPDLLDRMDTANLPRDHLCYITERKKIPGLFSDKTDGRIMREFCALRAKSYSYILEDKEKIKAKGIRGHVVRNHMTFKDHKRCLFGDTSLEVTTSNVSIRSFKHKLKTIKSNKLTYNSFDDKRVILEDKVHTLAHGHYSIEEELEEEH
;
A
#
# COMPACT_ATOMS: atom_id res chain seq x y z
N MET A 1 -6.72 -17.10 0.55
CA MET A 1 -5.96 -16.03 1.24
C MET A 1 -5.36 -16.57 2.54
N TYR A 2 -6.17 -16.86 3.56
CA TYR A 2 -5.69 -17.43 4.83
C TYR A 2 -4.91 -18.72 4.62
N ASP A 3 -5.51 -19.70 3.92
CA ASP A 3 -4.84 -20.97 3.61
C ASP A 3 -3.54 -20.81 2.83
N TYR A 4 -3.45 -19.79 1.96
CA TYR A 4 -2.21 -19.56 1.22
C TYR A 4 -1.08 -19.11 2.15
N HIS A 5 -1.39 -18.18 3.06
CA HIS A 5 -0.41 -17.70 4.03
C HIS A 5 0.11 -18.85 4.90
N TYR A 6 -0.77 -19.58 5.57
CA TYR A 6 -0.37 -20.55 6.58
C TYR A 6 0.15 -21.87 5.99
N ILE A 7 -0.38 -22.31 4.84
CA ILE A 7 -0.03 -23.63 4.27
C ILE A 7 1.16 -23.52 3.30
N VAL A 8 1.26 -22.42 2.54
CA VAL A 8 2.27 -22.29 1.48
C VAL A 8 3.35 -21.29 1.87
N MET A 9 2.97 -20.05 2.20
CA MET A 9 3.94 -18.97 2.39
C MET A 9 4.77 -19.16 3.65
N LYS A 10 4.14 -19.43 4.80
CA LYS A 10 4.83 -19.66 6.06
C LYS A 10 5.76 -20.88 6.00
N LYS A 11 5.35 -21.94 5.30
CA LYS A 11 6.19 -23.11 5.07
C LYS A 11 7.45 -22.80 4.25
N HIS A 12 7.38 -21.82 3.34
CA HIS A 12 8.48 -21.50 2.44
C HIS A 12 9.42 -20.41 2.97
N TYR A 13 8.87 -19.39 3.64
CA TYR A 13 9.62 -18.22 4.11
C TYR A 13 9.91 -18.23 5.63
N ASP A 14 9.29 -19.15 6.38
CA ASP A 14 9.49 -19.38 7.81
C ASP A 14 9.37 -18.12 8.67
N ASP A 15 10.46 -17.63 9.27
CA ASP A 15 10.48 -16.39 10.07
C ASP A 15 10.67 -15.12 9.23
N ASN A 16 11.02 -15.24 7.94
CA ASN A 16 11.23 -14.10 7.04
C ASN A 16 9.92 -13.57 6.42
N ILE A 17 8.79 -13.79 7.09
CA ILE A 17 7.46 -13.38 6.65
C ILE A 17 6.67 -12.71 7.77
N GLU A 18 6.28 -11.47 7.53
CA GLU A 18 5.49 -10.67 8.49
C GLU A 18 4.08 -10.42 7.97
N LEU A 19 3.10 -10.45 8.86
CA LEU A 19 1.70 -10.25 8.50
C LEU A 19 1.31 -8.76 8.48
N ILE A 20 1.93 -7.96 7.61
CA ILE A 20 1.41 -6.64 7.22
C ILE A 20 0.34 -6.80 6.09
N PHE A 21 -0.27 -8.00 6.04
CA PHE A 21 -0.88 -8.78 4.95
C PHE A 21 0.05 -9.68 4.10
N ILE A 22 1.31 -9.91 4.52
CA ILE A 22 2.43 -10.68 3.93
C ILE A 22 3.50 -9.76 3.34
N GLY A 23 4.50 -9.41 4.15
CA GLY A 23 5.81 -8.92 3.72
C GLY A 23 6.77 -10.10 3.64
N ILE A 24 7.53 -10.21 2.56
CA ILE A 24 8.49 -11.29 2.34
C ILE A 24 9.82 -10.63 2.04
N GLN A 25 10.87 -11.09 2.71
CA GLN A 25 12.23 -10.71 2.36
C GLN A 25 12.86 -11.81 1.49
N THR A 26 13.23 -11.46 0.26
CA THR A 26 13.88 -12.37 -0.68
C THR A 26 14.76 -11.59 -1.65
N ASP A 27 15.82 -12.22 -2.16
CA ASP A 27 16.71 -11.63 -3.16
C ASP A 27 16.01 -11.45 -4.51
N ASP A 28 15.24 -12.46 -4.94
CA ASP A 28 14.46 -12.41 -6.16
C ASP A 28 13.16 -13.21 -6.02
N PHE A 29 12.03 -12.50 -6.04
CA PHE A 29 10.71 -13.10 -5.92
C PHE A 29 10.35 -13.97 -7.13
N TYR A 30 10.72 -13.57 -8.34
CA TYR A 30 10.36 -14.32 -9.55
C TYR A 30 11.18 -15.61 -9.66
N ASN A 31 12.44 -15.62 -9.23
CA ASN A 31 13.21 -16.87 -9.12
C ASN A 31 12.58 -17.83 -8.12
N ASN A 32 12.05 -17.35 -6.99
CA ASN A 32 11.32 -18.21 -6.06
C ASN A 32 10.05 -18.80 -6.67
N LEU A 33 9.33 -18.03 -7.50
CA LEU A 33 8.17 -18.55 -8.23
C LEU A 33 8.58 -19.67 -9.21
N LEU A 34 9.69 -19.52 -9.93
CA LEU A 34 10.18 -20.55 -10.86
C LEU A 34 10.59 -21.83 -10.13
N ASN A 35 11.25 -21.68 -8.97
CA ASN A 35 11.76 -22.80 -8.19
C ASN A 35 10.67 -23.50 -7.35
N ASN A 36 9.49 -22.89 -7.21
CA ASN A 36 8.41 -23.41 -6.37
C ASN A 36 7.06 -23.42 -7.12
N PRO A 37 6.69 -24.56 -7.73
CA PRO A 37 5.44 -24.70 -8.47
C PRO A 37 4.19 -24.37 -7.65
N ASP A 38 4.18 -24.69 -6.35
CA ASP A 38 3.04 -24.42 -5.47
C ASP A 38 2.77 -22.92 -5.31
N LEU A 39 3.84 -22.08 -5.35
CA LEU A 39 3.71 -20.63 -5.33
C LEU A 39 3.22 -20.11 -6.69
N LEU A 40 3.84 -20.55 -7.78
CA LEU A 40 3.49 -20.12 -9.14
C LEU A 40 2.04 -20.47 -9.50
N ASP A 41 1.53 -21.61 -9.03
CA ASP A 41 0.15 -22.06 -9.22
C ASP A 41 -0.90 -21.15 -8.58
N ARG A 42 -0.49 -20.30 -7.65
CA ARG A 42 -1.38 -19.32 -7.00
C ARG A 42 -1.26 -17.92 -7.61
N MET A 43 -0.40 -17.72 -8.61
CA MET A 43 -0.16 -16.43 -9.23
C MET A 43 -0.85 -16.29 -10.60
N ASP A 44 -1.33 -15.09 -10.89
CA ASP A 44 -1.71 -14.64 -12.23
C ASP A 44 -0.59 -13.72 -12.75
N THR A 45 0.30 -14.29 -13.57
CA THR A 45 1.47 -13.62 -14.15
C THR A 45 1.24 -13.18 -15.60
N ALA A 46 -0.02 -13.19 -16.07
CA ALA A 46 -0.37 -12.88 -17.46
C ALA A 46 -0.13 -11.40 -17.84
N ASN A 47 0.17 -10.54 -16.86
CA ASN A 47 0.52 -9.14 -17.06
C ASN A 47 2.03 -8.89 -17.17
N LEU A 48 2.87 -9.90 -16.96
CA LEU A 48 4.31 -9.78 -17.17
C LEU A 48 4.64 -9.67 -18.68
N PRO A 49 5.83 -9.15 -19.02
CA PRO A 49 6.35 -9.19 -20.38
C PRO A 49 6.40 -10.63 -20.93
N ARG A 50 6.18 -10.81 -22.24
CA ARG A 50 6.11 -12.15 -22.86
C ARG A 50 7.42 -12.92 -22.82
N ASP A 51 8.51 -12.18 -22.74
CA ASP A 51 9.89 -12.62 -22.57
C ASP A 51 10.24 -13.00 -21.13
N HIS A 52 9.36 -12.73 -20.16
CA HIS A 52 9.59 -13.05 -18.76
C HIS A 52 9.40 -14.55 -18.49
N LEU A 53 10.32 -15.15 -17.74
CA LEU A 53 10.33 -16.60 -17.45
C LEU A 53 9.05 -17.10 -16.76
N CYS A 54 8.46 -16.28 -15.88
CA CYS A 54 7.20 -16.60 -15.18
C CYS A 54 5.93 -16.31 -16.00
N TYR A 55 6.01 -15.89 -17.27
CA TYR A 55 4.83 -15.48 -18.05
C TYR A 55 3.91 -16.65 -18.37
N ILE A 56 2.67 -16.62 -17.84
CA ILE A 56 1.63 -17.65 -18.04
C ILE A 56 0.32 -16.96 -18.40
N THR A 57 -0.24 -17.27 -19.57
CA THR A 57 -1.46 -16.58 -20.07
C THR A 57 -2.76 -17.30 -19.67
N GLU A 58 -2.71 -18.61 -19.45
CA GLU A 58 -3.88 -19.45 -19.15
C GLU A 58 -4.62 -19.01 -17.88
N ARG A 59 -3.90 -18.36 -16.96
CA ARG A 59 -4.38 -17.96 -15.62
C ARG A 59 -4.94 -16.55 -15.54
N LYS A 60 -4.99 -15.84 -16.67
CA LYS A 60 -5.38 -14.44 -16.73
C LYS A 60 -6.76 -14.20 -16.14
N LYS A 61 -6.83 -13.38 -15.09
CA LYS A 61 -8.08 -12.95 -14.41
C LYS A 61 -8.89 -14.10 -13.80
N ILE A 62 -8.27 -15.24 -13.49
CA ILE A 62 -8.95 -16.29 -12.72
C ILE A 62 -9.14 -15.80 -11.26
N PRO A 63 -10.39 -15.80 -10.73
CA PRO A 63 -10.63 -15.42 -9.35
C PRO A 63 -9.88 -16.32 -8.36
N GLY A 64 -9.30 -15.71 -7.31
CA GLY A 64 -8.57 -16.43 -6.26
C GLY A 64 -7.06 -16.49 -6.47
N LEU A 65 -6.56 -16.15 -7.66
CA LEU A 65 -5.12 -16.00 -7.93
C LEU A 65 -4.62 -14.59 -7.57
N PHE A 66 -3.34 -14.53 -7.23
CA PHE A 66 -2.63 -13.29 -6.93
C PHE A 66 -2.00 -12.73 -8.21
N SER A 67 -2.52 -11.61 -8.70
CA SER A 67 -1.86 -10.89 -9.80
C SER A 67 -0.79 -9.95 -9.28
N ASP A 68 0.34 -9.90 -9.99
CA ASP A 68 1.28 -8.80 -9.86
C ASP A 68 0.57 -7.46 -10.23
N LYS A 69 0.72 -6.41 -9.43
CA LYS A 69 0.11 -5.09 -9.68
C LYS A 69 1.09 -4.07 -10.25
N THR A 70 2.38 -4.38 -10.31
CA THR A 70 3.40 -3.50 -10.87
C THR A 70 3.74 -3.84 -12.32
N ASP A 71 3.24 -4.98 -12.83
CA ASP A 71 3.54 -5.49 -14.17
C ASP A 71 5.03 -5.79 -14.35
N GLY A 72 5.67 -6.45 -13.38
CA GLY A 72 7.11 -6.75 -13.40
C GLY A 72 8.00 -5.59 -12.95
N ARG A 73 7.41 -4.42 -12.66
CA ARG A 73 8.19 -3.21 -12.37
C ARG A 73 8.61 -3.15 -10.91
N ILE A 74 9.85 -2.73 -10.69
CA ILE A 74 10.43 -2.65 -9.35
C ILE A 74 9.87 -1.41 -8.62
N MET A 75 9.26 -1.67 -7.46
CA MET A 75 8.90 -0.64 -6.50
C MET A 75 10.10 -0.37 -5.59
N ARG A 76 10.68 0.83 -5.68
CA ARG A 76 11.88 1.19 -4.91
C ARG A 76 11.57 1.67 -3.51
N GLU A 77 10.48 2.43 -3.39
CA GLU A 77 10.08 3.05 -2.13
C GLU A 77 8.56 3.03 -2.00
N PHE A 78 8.09 2.86 -0.78
CA PHE A 78 6.68 2.84 -0.42
C PHE A 78 6.48 3.61 0.90
N CYS A 79 5.44 4.42 0.95
CA CYS A 79 5.07 5.18 2.14
C CYS A 79 3.53 5.21 2.25
N ALA A 80 2.99 4.56 3.29
CA ALA A 80 1.58 4.59 3.60
C ALA A 80 1.33 5.46 4.84
N LEU A 81 0.36 6.36 4.75
CA LEU A 81 -0.06 7.19 5.89
C LEU A 81 -1.24 6.56 6.63
N ARG A 82 -2.21 6.04 5.87
CA ARG A 82 -3.40 5.37 6.40
C ARG A 82 -4.09 4.57 5.31
N ALA A 83 -5.14 3.84 5.66
CA ALA A 83 -5.96 3.13 4.69
C ALA A 83 -6.38 4.02 3.49
N LYS A 84 -6.02 3.58 2.27
CA LYS A 84 -6.35 4.26 0.99
C LYS A 84 -5.68 5.65 0.82
N SER A 85 -4.61 5.90 1.57
CA SER A 85 -3.74 7.08 1.48
C SER A 85 -2.27 6.67 1.54
N TYR A 86 -1.64 6.50 0.38
CA TYR A 86 -0.25 6.01 0.26
C TYR A 86 0.41 6.51 -1.03
N SER A 87 1.72 6.43 -1.07
CA SER A 87 2.55 6.81 -2.20
C SER A 87 3.69 5.81 -2.38
N TYR A 88 4.16 5.65 -3.62
CA TYR A 88 5.26 4.74 -3.94
C TYR A 88 5.97 5.16 -5.23
N ILE A 89 7.23 4.75 -5.36
CA ILE A 89 8.06 5.02 -6.54
C ILE A 89 8.20 3.72 -7.34
N LEU A 90 7.74 3.75 -8.59
CA LEU A 90 7.80 2.64 -9.52
C LEU A 90 8.66 3.03 -10.72
N GLU A 91 9.84 2.42 -10.89
CA GLU A 91 10.80 2.80 -11.95
C GLU A 91 10.98 4.32 -12.06
N ASP A 92 11.28 4.97 -10.94
CA ASP A 92 11.46 6.42 -10.81
C ASP A 92 10.21 7.29 -11.08
N LYS A 93 9.05 6.66 -11.29
CA LYS A 93 7.76 7.37 -11.40
C LYS A 93 7.01 7.28 -10.10
N GLU A 94 6.73 8.45 -9.54
CA GLU A 94 5.89 8.57 -8.36
C GLU A 94 4.42 8.24 -8.68
N LYS A 95 3.81 7.42 -7.82
CA LYS A 95 2.37 7.17 -7.81
C LYS A 95 1.80 7.44 -6.44
N ILE A 96 0.80 8.31 -6.39
CA ILE A 96 0.08 8.67 -5.16
C ILE A 96 -1.37 8.17 -5.25
N LYS A 97 -1.86 7.59 -4.17
CA LYS A 97 -3.24 7.20 -3.95
C LYS A 97 -3.76 7.93 -2.73
N ALA A 98 -4.70 8.86 -2.92
CA ALA A 98 -5.32 9.61 -1.85
C ALA A 98 -6.85 9.64 -2.03
N LYS A 99 -7.57 8.76 -1.34
CA LYS A 99 -9.03 8.66 -1.49
C LYS A 99 -9.72 9.97 -1.06
N GLY A 100 -10.59 10.48 -1.93
CA GLY A 100 -11.37 11.70 -1.67
C GLY A 100 -10.68 12.99 -2.14
N ILE A 101 -9.42 12.91 -2.56
CA ILE A 101 -8.69 14.00 -3.19
C ILE A 101 -8.85 13.90 -4.71
N ARG A 102 -9.02 15.04 -5.39
CA ARG A 102 -9.15 15.03 -6.87
C ARG A 102 -7.79 14.78 -7.51
N GLY A 103 -7.82 14.11 -8.66
CA GLY A 103 -6.59 13.76 -9.38
C GLY A 103 -5.69 14.93 -9.77
N HIS A 104 -6.25 16.13 -10.03
CA HIS A 104 -5.43 17.32 -10.30
C HIS A 104 -4.68 17.80 -9.05
N VAL A 105 -5.30 17.70 -7.87
CA VAL A 105 -4.64 18.04 -6.60
C VAL A 105 -3.52 17.05 -6.32
N VAL A 106 -3.80 15.75 -6.48
CA VAL A 106 -2.80 14.69 -6.33
C VAL A 106 -1.60 14.91 -7.25
N ARG A 107 -1.83 15.30 -8.51
CA ARG A 107 -0.77 15.48 -9.51
C ARG A 107 0.09 16.73 -9.28
N ASN A 108 -0.51 17.81 -8.80
CA ASN A 108 0.14 19.12 -8.80
C ASN A 108 0.57 19.59 -7.40
N HIS A 109 -0.01 19.03 -6.34
CA HIS A 109 0.14 19.50 -4.96
C HIS A 109 0.47 18.40 -3.97
N MET A 110 0.66 17.17 -4.42
CA MET A 110 1.09 16.09 -3.55
C MET A 110 2.37 15.45 -4.10
N THR A 111 3.31 15.14 -3.20
CA THR A 111 4.57 14.47 -3.50
C THR A 111 4.89 13.38 -2.49
N PHE A 112 5.80 12.49 -2.85
CA PHE A 112 6.22 11.34 -2.05
C PHE A 112 7.08 11.80 -0.88
N LYS A 113 7.90 12.84 -1.14
CA LYS A 113 8.67 13.54 -0.11
C LYS A 113 7.75 14.07 1.00
N ASP A 114 6.64 14.70 0.62
CA ASP A 114 5.68 15.24 1.60
C ASP A 114 4.92 14.12 2.34
N HIS A 115 4.70 12.95 1.72
CA HIS A 115 4.21 11.78 2.46
C HIS A 115 5.19 11.35 3.55
N LYS A 116 6.49 11.25 3.23
CA LYS A 116 7.51 10.95 4.24
C LYS A 116 7.57 11.99 5.34
N ARG A 117 7.54 13.28 4.99
CA ARG A 117 7.49 14.39 5.96
C ARG A 117 6.29 14.27 6.89
N CYS A 118 5.11 13.94 6.35
CA CYS A 118 3.90 13.70 7.14
C CYS A 118 4.05 12.48 8.07
N LEU A 119 4.62 11.38 7.58
CA LEU A 119 4.81 10.16 8.36
C LEU A 119 5.71 10.41 9.58
N PHE A 120 6.81 11.14 9.38
CA PHE A 120 7.77 11.46 10.43
C PHE A 120 7.43 12.74 11.23
N GLY A 121 6.20 13.25 11.12
CA GLY A 121 5.69 14.29 12.00
C GLY A 121 6.17 15.72 11.73
N ASP A 122 6.55 16.04 10.49
CA ASP A 122 6.92 17.42 10.13
C ASP A 122 5.72 18.37 10.24
N THR A 123 5.74 19.20 11.28
CA THR A 123 4.67 20.18 11.58
C THR A 123 4.65 21.36 10.63
N SER A 124 5.69 21.56 9.82
CA SER A 124 5.74 22.62 8.80
C SER A 124 5.01 22.26 7.51
N LEU A 125 4.56 21.01 7.38
CA LEU A 125 3.90 20.54 6.17
C LEU A 125 2.47 21.11 6.08
N GLU A 126 2.13 21.67 4.92
CA GLU A 126 0.74 22.06 4.64
C GLU A 126 -0.12 20.80 4.42
N VAL A 127 -0.90 20.44 5.44
CA VAL A 127 -1.70 19.20 5.44
C VAL A 127 -3.04 19.33 4.73
N THR A 128 -3.44 20.55 4.34
CA THR A 128 -4.71 20.79 3.65
C THR A 128 -4.48 21.41 2.29
N THR A 129 -5.32 21.07 1.31
CA THR A 129 -5.25 21.68 -0.02
C THR A 129 -6.65 21.95 -0.56
N SER A 130 -6.77 23.06 -1.28
CA SER A 130 -7.99 23.44 -1.98
C SER A 130 -8.31 22.45 -3.10
N ASN A 131 -9.46 21.79 -2.97
CA ASN A 131 -9.98 20.88 -3.96
C ASN A 131 -11.14 21.53 -4.73
N VAL A 132 -10.92 21.82 -6.02
CA VAL A 132 -11.92 22.49 -6.89
C VAL A 132 -12.56 21.47 -7.83
N SER A 133 -13.88 21.51 -7.96
CA SER A 133 -14.57 20.70 -8.97
C SER A 133 -15.87 21.31 -9.45
N ILE A 134 -16.23 21.05 -10.69
CA ILE A 134 -17.53 21.41 -11.27
C ILE A 134 -18.50 20.26 -10.99
N ARG A 135 -19.71 20.58 -10.51
CA ARG A 135 -20.78 19.61 -10.23
C ARG A 135 -22.14 20.15 -10.66
N SER A 136 -23.03 19.25 -11.06
CA SER A 136 -24.43 19.57 -11.37
C SER A 136 -25.32 19.31 -10.16
N PHE A 137 -26.14 20.29 -9.81
CA PHE A 137 -27.21 20.14 -8.81
C PHE A 137 -28.51 20.64 -9.42
N LYS A 138 -29.53 19.77 -9.50
CA LYS A 138 -30.82 20.10 -10.14
C LYS A 138 -30.63 20.73 -11.54
N HIS A 139 -29.77 20.10 -12.35
CA HIS A 139 -29.40 20.57 -13.70
C HIS A 139 -28.69 21.94 -13.77
N LYS A 140 -28.24 22.49 -12.63
CA LYS A 140 -27.44 23.72 -12.59
C LYS A 140 -25.99 23.39 -12.26
N LEU A 141 -25.08 23.73 -13.16
CA LEU A 141 -23.64 23.61 -12.93
C LEU A 141 -23.17 24.61 -11.87
N LYS A 142 -22.35 24.13 -10.95
CA LYS A 142 -21.74 24.93 -9.89
C LYS A 142 -20.28 24.52 -9.73
N THR A 143 -19.42 25.50 -9.51
CA THR A 143 -18.05 25.27 -9.06
C THR A 143 -18.05 25.15 -7.55
N ILE A 144 -17.59 24.01 -7.04
CA ILE A 144 -17.40 23.78 -5.61
C ILE A 144 -15.91 23.80 -5.32
N LYS A 145 -15.51 24.68 -4.41
CA LYS A 145 -14.20 24.65 -3.76
C LYS A 145 -14.40 24.07 -2.36
N SER A 146 -13.60 23.09 -1.99
CA SER A 146 -13.60 22.50 -0.64
C SER A 146 -12.16 22.38 -0.16
N ASN A 147 -11.89 22.80 1.07
CA ASN A 147 -10.59 22.50 1.67
C ASN A 147 -10.59 21.03 2.13
N LYS A 148 -9.54 20.29 1.80
CA LYS A 148 -9.44 18.85 2.11
C LYS A 148 -8.10 18.57 2.76
N LEU A 149 -8.11 17.71 3.78
CA LEU A 149 -6.91 17.15 4.39
C LEU A 149 -6.26 16.19 3.39
N THR A 150 -5.10 16.58 2.85
CA THR A 150 -4.31 15.84 1.86
C THR A 150 -3.32 14.90 2.53
N TYR A 151 -2.71 15.34 3.63
CA TYR A 151 -1.73 14.59 4.41
C TYR A 151 -2.28 14.31 5.80
N ASN A 152 -2.35 13.04 6.18
CA ASN A 152 -2.78 12.62 7.50
C ASN A 152 -2.33 11.19 7.79
N SER A 153 -1.44 11.03 8.76
CA SER A 153 -0.97 9.74 9.28
C SER A 153 -1.86 9.19 10.40
N PHE A 154 -2.86 9.93 10.88
CA PHE A 154 -3.78 9.44 11.89
C PHE A 154 -4.69 8.34 11.32
N ASP A 155 -4.65 7.17 11.94
CA ASP A 155 -5.52 6.02 11.65
C ASP A 155 -6.34 5.69 12.91
N ASP A 156 -7.66 5.79 12.81
CA ASP A 156 -8.59 5.58 13.93
C ASP A 156 -8.70 4.12 14.36
N LYS A 157 -8.20 3.18 13.55
CA LYS A 157 -8.38 1.74 13.74
C LYS A 157 -7.15 1.03 14.30
N ARG A 158 -6.04 1.73 14.43
CA ARG A 158 -4.76 1.16 14.85
C ARG A 158 -4.05 2.06 15.84
N VAL A 159 -3.32 1.45 16.75
CA VAL A 159 -2.34 2.12 17.60
C VAL A 159 -1.05 2.20 16.82
N ILE A 160 -0.50 3.40 16.63
CA ILE A 160 0.77 3.62 15.94
C ILE A 160 1.88 3.64 16.98
N LEU A 161 2.88 2.77 16.81
CA LEU A 161 4.02 2.66 17.72
C LEU A 161 4.95 3.88 17.59
N GLU A 162 5.94 3.98 18.49
CA GLU A 162 6.84 5.12 18.57
C GLU A 162 7.59 5.41 17.26
N ASP A 163 7.97 4.35 16.54
CA ASP A 163 8.68 4.42 15.26
C ASP A 163 7.85 4.95 14.08
N LYS A 164 6.54 5.18 14.29
CA LYS A 164 5.56 5.68 13.31
C LYS A 164 5.28 4.74 12.13
N VAL A 165 5.89 3.57 12.08
CA VAL A 165 5.78 2.62 10.96
C VAL A 165 4.99 1.40 11.40
N HIS A 166 5.32 0.83 12.55
CA HIS A 166 4.63 -0.32 13.08
C HIS A 166 3.32 0.11 13.74
N THR A 167 2.31 -0.73 13.55
CA THR A 167 0.95 -0.43 14.02
C THR A 167 0.30 -1.71 14.54
N LEU A 168 -0.35 -1.59 15.70
CA LEU A 168 -1.09 -2.67 16.33
C LEU A 168 -2.60 -2.43 16.20
N ALA A 169 -3.38 -3.52 16.19
CA ALA A 169 -4.83 -3.41 16.30
C ALA A 169 -5.21 -3.10 17.74
N HIS A 170 -6.32 -2.37 17.95
CA HIS A 170 -6.86 -2.15 19.29
C HIS A 170 -7.12 -3.50 20.00
N GLY A 171 -6.68 -3.63 21.25
CA GLY A 171 -6.78 -4.87 22.03
C GLY A 171 -5.71 -5.93 21.72
N HIS A 172 -4.62 -5.56 21.05
CA HIS A 172 -3.45 -6.43 20.91
C HIS A 172 -2.72 -6.56 22.26
N TYR A 173 -2.29 -7.77 22.61
CA TYR A 173 -1.67 -8.07 23.92
C TYR A 173 -0.46 -7.17 24.24
N SER A 174 0.38 -6.87 23.25
CA SER A 174 1.55 -5.98 23.43
C SER A 174 1.21 -4.52 23.74
N ILE A 175 -0.04 -4.10 23.59
CA ILE A 175 -0.48 -2.75 24.00
C ILE A 175 -0.70 -2.71 25.52
N GLU A 176 -1.08 -3.82 26.14
CA GLU A 176 -1.33 -3.90 27.57
C GLU A 176 -0.01 -3.91 28.37
N GLU A 177 1.04 -4.54 27.84
CA GLU A 177 2.39 -4.55 28.45
C GLU A 177 3.02 -3.14 28.52
N GLU A 178 2.86 -2.30 27.49
CA GLU A 178 3.37 -0.92 27.49
C GLU A 178 2.70 -0.04 28.56
N LEU A 179 1.44 -0.32 28.93
CA LEU A 179 0.72 0.43 29.97
C LEU A 179 1.09 -0.01 31.40
N GLU A 180 1.60 -1.24 31.56
CA GLU A 180 2.07 -1.74 32.86
C GLU A 180 3.53 -1.36 33.14
N GLU A 181 4.37 -1.17 32.11
CA GLU A 181 5.77 -0.72 32.25
C GLU A 181 5.92 0.79 32.51
N GLU A 182 4.90 1.61 32.23
CA GLU A 182 4.87 3.04 32.54
C GLU A 182 4.42 3.37 34.00
N HIS A 183 4.18 2.35 34.84
CA HIS A 183 3.78 2.49 36.25
C HIS A 183 4.88 2.06 37.24
#